data_AF-A0AAW1DS77-F1
#
_entry.id   AF-A0AAW1DS77-F1
#
_cell.length_a   1.000
_cell.length_b   1.000
_cell.length_c   1.000
_cell.angle_alpha   90.00
_cell.angle_beta   90.00
_cell.angle_gamma   90.00
#
_symmetry.space_group_name_H-M   'P 1'
#
loop_
_entity.id
_entity.type
_entity.pdbx_description
1 polymer ?
#
loop_
_entity_poly.entity_id
_entity_poly.type
_entity_poly.pdbx_seq_one_letter_code
_entity_poly.pdbx_strand_id
1 'polypeptide(L)'
;MAFGFCLGVSLLLSVWSTAKCSGVPDGALHMECRDRYFMIAVDLSFTGDEPLFEAVDGTGVYAITRWYAAQCGYSIRLLPLLGHVELRASYFSCHTDNKDDEVFLFNFNLTVTREGREDSYALNKTCSPSLPWSPREITCEENYMEVSVRSEVACPARTVKDDWSSLKPAHSSTTSDWQVTFQRNEEQLPPMALSDARKKGYAFGLTDGRLVFRTLYGQPESFSTEVNGVPVEEVHATLFSRQSWVVLMVDLVTACSIYEGSYDSGYMVWRTPEVPYRSLHGTQLNIGLNGELVAQPVAEDRHFVVGNINSTVQISVPLTAE
;
A
#
# COMPACT_ATOMS: atom_id res chain seq x y z
N MET A 1 -48.42 -25.47 -69.87
CA MET A 1 -47.60 -26.03 -68.76
C MET A 1 -46.83 -24.88 -68.14
N ALA A 2 -47.26 -24.39 -66.97
CA ALA A 2 -46.58 -23.29 -66.27
C ALA A 2 -45.88 -23.88 -65.04
N PHE A 3 -44.54 -23.81 -65.02
CA PHE A 3 -43.73 -24.19 -63.88
C PHE A 3 -43.64 -22.98 -62.92
N GLY A 4 -44.23 -23.11 -61.74
CA GLY A 4 -44.02 -22.17 -60.63
C GLY A 4 -42.91 -22.67 -59.73
N PHE A 5 -41.79 -21.94 -59.66
CA PHE A 5 -40.75 -22.15 -58.65
C PHE A 5 -41.08 -21.28 -57.43
N CYS A 6 -41.29 -21.90 -56.26
CA CYS A 6 -41.35 -21.19 -54.98
C CYS A 6 -39.94 -21.14 -54.37
N LEU A 7 -39.37 -19.95 -54.24
CA LEU A 7 -38.16 -19.69 -53.45
C LEU A 7 -38.58 -19.17 -52.08
N GLY A 8 -38.39 -19.99 -51.04
CA GLY A 8 -38.54 -19.57 -49.65
C GLY A 8 -37.20 -19.06 -49.11
N VAL A 9 -37.15 -17.80 -48.68
CA VAL A 9 -36.01 -17.23 -47.96
C VAL A 9 -36.30 -17.33 -46.46
N SER A 10 -35.58 -18.20 -45.76
CA SER A 10 -35.63 -18.27 -44.30
C SER A 10 -34.60 -17.30 -43.71
N LEU A 11 -35.09 -16.22 -43.09
CA LEU A 11 -34.26 -15.29 -42.32
C LEU A 11 -33.99 -15.90 -40.93
N LEU A 12 -32.80 -16.44 -40.71
CA LEU A 12 -32.34 -16.83 -39.38
C LEU A 12 -31.92 -15.57 -38.63
N LEU A 13 -32.82 -15.05 -37.79
CA LEU A 13 -32.49 -14.02 -36.81
C LEU A 13 -31.57 -14.65 -35.76
N SER A 14 -30.27 -14.32 -35.82
CA SER A 14 -29.31 -14.65 -34.77
C SER A 14 -29.69 -13.87 -33.51
N VAL A 15 -30.37 -14.53 -32.58
CA VAL A 15 -30.52 -14.03 -31.22
C VAL A 15 -29.14 -14.14 -30.57
N TRP A 16 -28.38 -13.05 -30.56
CA TRP A 16 -27.23 -12.95 -29.67
C TRP A 16 -27.76 -12.94 -28.25
N SER A 17 -27.57 -14.06 -27.55
CA SER A 17 -27.71 -14.14 -26.11
C SER A 17 -26.83 -13.05 -25.51
N THR A 18 -27.45 -12.02 -24.93
CA THR A 18 -26.76 -11.08 -24.07
C THR A 18 -26.11 -11.89 -22.95
N ALA A 19 -24.79 -12.05 -22.99
CA ALA A 19 -24.05 -12.56 -21.86
C ALA A 19 -24.37 -11.64 -20.67
N LYS A 20 -25.11 -12.15 -19.68
CA LYS A 20 -25.22 -11.48 -18.40
C LYS A 20 -23.81 -11.50 -17.81
N CYS A 21 -23.15 -10.35 -17.76
CA CYS A 21 -22.03 -10.18 -16.84
C CYS A 21 -22.61 -10.36 -15.44
N SER A 22 -22.38 -11.51 -14.82
CA SER A 22 -22.61 -11.71 -13.39
C SER A 22 -21.69 -10.73 -12.67
N GLY A 23 -22.26 -9.67 -12.10
CA GLY A 23 -21.54 -8.77 -11.20
C GLY A 23 -21.33 -9.46 -9.84
N VAL A 24 -20.44 -8.89 -9.02
CA VAL A 24 -20.33 -9.29 -7.62
C VAL A 24 -21.68 -9.03 -6.93
N PRO A 25 -22.23 -9.96 -6.14
CA PRO A 25 -23.50 -9.76 -5.44
C PRO A 25 -23.48 -8.49 -4.60
N ASP A 26 -24.61 -7.78 -4.58
CA ASP A 26 -24.77 -6.58 -3.75
C ASP A 26 -24.48 -6.92 -2.28
N GLY A 27 -23.61 -6.13 -1.65
CA GLY A 27 -23.19 -6.30 -0.25
C GLY A 27 -22.02 -7.25 -0.03
N ALA A 28 -21.63 -8.08 -1.00
CA ALA A 28 -20.50 -9.00 -0.86
C ALA A 28 -19.12 -8.35 -1.11
N LEU A 29 -19.11 -7.13 -1.63
CA LEU A 29 -17.91 -6.34 -1.93
C LEU A 29 -18.08 -4.94 -1.35
N HIS A 30 -17.11 -4.53 -0.55
CA HIS A 30 -16.97 -3.18 -0.05
C HIS A 30 -15.60 -2.63 -0.49
N MET A 31 -15.60 -1.42 -1.04
CA MET A 31 -14.38 -0.76 -1.48
C MET A 31 -14.36 0.64 -0.90
N GLU A 32 -13.24 1.06 -0.30
CA GLU A 32 -13.19 2.32 0.43
C GLU A 32 -11.82 3.00 0.37
N CYS A 33 -11.83 4.30 0.11
CA CYS A 33 -10.63 5.14 0.21
C CYS A 33 -10.50 5.59 1.67
N ARG A 34 -9.51 5.05 2.38
CA ARG A 34 -9.17 5.49 3.74
C ARG A 34 -8.15 6.63 3.66
N ASP A 35 -7.80 7.20 4.80
CA ASP A 35 -6.93 8.39 4.89
C ASP A 35 -5.57 8.17 4.20
N ARG A 36 -4.94 6.99 4.37
CA ARG A 36 -3.60 6.68 3.82
C ARG A 36 -3.46 5.34 3.11
N TYR A 37 -4.57 4.63 2.88
CA TYR A 37 -4.61 3.45 2.02
C TYR A 37 -5.99 3.28 1.36
N PHE A 38 -6.04 2.52 0.28
CA PHE A 38 -7.27 2.02 -0.31
C PHE A 38 -7.55 0.61 0.21
N MET A 39 -8.82 0.29 0.46
CA MET A 39 -9.25 -1.00 1.00
C MET A 39 -10.32 -1.64 0.10
N ILE A 40 -10.18 -2.95 -0.09
CA ILE A 40 -11.19 -3.85 -0.65
C ILE A 40 -11.49 -4.93 0.40
N ALA A 41 -12.73 -5.03 0.84
CA ALA A 41 -13.22 -6.12 1.68
C ALA A 41 -14.24 -6.95 0.89
N VAL A 42 -14.09 -8.27 0.92
CA VAL A 42 -14.94 -9.20 0.17
C VAL A 42 -15.37 -10.36 1.06
N ASP A 43 -16.65 -10.68 1.07
CA ASP A 43 -17.19 -11.75 1.90
C ASP A 43 -16.59 -13.12 1.52
N LEU A 44 -16.16 -13.88 2.53
CA LEU A 44 -15.67 -15.25 2.36
C LEU A 44 -16.75 -16.19 1.84
N SER A 45 -18.02 -15.92 2.18
CA SER A 45 -19.17 -16.64 1.61
C SER A 45 -19.28 -16.44 0.10
N PHE A 46 -18.75 -15.32 -0.41
CA PHE A 46 -18.66 -15.04 -1.83
C PHE A 46 -17.38 -15.64 -2.45
N THR A 47 -16.22 -15.36 -1.87
CA THR A 47 -14.93 -15.72 -2.49
C THR A 47 -14.55 -17.19 -2.36
N GLY A 48 -15.09 -17.89 -1.36
CA GLY A 48 -14.48 -19.12 -0.85
C GLY A 48 -13.20 -18.82 -0.06
N ASP A 49 -12.41 -19.87 0.20
CA ASP A 49 -11.30 -19.79 1.15
C ASP A 49 -10.03 -19.12 0.60
N GLU A 50 -9.85 -19.07 -0.74
CA GLU A 50 -8.63 -18.56 -1.39
C GLU A 50 -8.93 -17.65 -2.60
N PRO A 51 -9.43 -16.41 -2.38
CA PRO A 51 -9.50 -15.42 -3.44
C PRO A 51 -8.10 -15.02 -3.93
N LEU A 52 -7.98 -14.81 -5.24
CA LEU A 52 -6.77 -14.26 -5.85
C LEU A 52 -7.01 -12.80 -6.24
N PHE A 53 -6.12 -11.92 -5.80
CA PHE A 53 -6.09 -10.54 -6.24
C PHE A 53 -4.96 -10.33 -7.24
N GLU A 54 -5.27 -9.58 -8.29
CA GLU A 54 -4.29 -9.10 -9.27
C GLU A 54 -4.37 -7.58 -9.34
N ALA A 55 -3.23 -6.90 -9.38
CA ALA A 55 -3.17 -5.48 -9.69
C ALA A 55 -3.10 -5.28 -11.20
N VAL A 56 -3.76 -4.25 -11.71
CA VAL A 56 -3.87 -3.99 -13.15
C VAL A 56 -3.41 -2.58 -13.45
N ASP A 57 -2.62 -2.43 -14.50
CA ASP A 57 -2.20 -1.13 -14.98
C ASP A 57 -2.08 -1.11 -16.53
N GLY A 58 -1.33 -0.15 -17.07
CA GLY A 58 -1.14 0.02 -18.50
C GLY A 58 -0.11 -0.94 -19.12
N THR A 59 0.67 -1.63 -18.29
CA THR A 59 1.73 -2.56 -18.71
C THR A 59 1.29 -4.02 -18.54
N GLY A 60 0.35 -4.32 -17.66
CA GLY A 60 -0.25 -5.65 -17.58
C GLY A 60 -1.12 -5.93 -16.36
N VAL A 61 -1.19 -7.22 -16.03
CA VAL A 61 -1.91 -7.80 -14.90
C VAL A 61 -0.90 -8.54 -14.03
N TYR A 62 -0.91 -8.28 -12.72
CA TYR A 62 0.14 -8.68 -11.79
C TYR A 62 -0.47 -9.38 -10.58
N ALA A 63 -0.21 -10.68 -10.44
CA ALA A 63 -0.67 -11.45 -9.29
C ALA A 63 -0.04 -10.93 -7.98
N ILE A 64 -0.89 -10.63 -7.00
CA ILE A 64 -0.47 -10.12 -5.69
C ILE A 64 -0.09 -11.31 -4.80
N THR A 65 1.11 -11.83 -5.01
CA THR A 65 1.70 -12.88 -4.17
C THR A 65 2.17 -12.31 -2.82
N ARG A 66 2.38 -13.16 -1.81
CA ARG A 66 2.86 -12.70 -0.47
C ARG A 66 4.10 -11.80 -0.53
N TRP A 67 5.11 -12.18 -1.32
CA TRP A 67 6.35 -11.41 -1.44
C TRP A 67 6.15 -10.14 -2.25
N TYR A 68 5.42 -10.25 -3.35
CA TYR A 68 5.13 -9.12 -4.23
C TYR A 68 4.28 -8.07 -3.52
N ALA A 69 3.33 -8.51 -2.68
CA ALA A 69 2.43 -7.66 -1.92
C ALA A 69 3.21 -6.64 -1.09
N ALA A 70 4.09 -7.12 -0.21
CA ALA A 70 4.87 -6.25 0.67
C ALA A 70 5.83 -5.34 -0.11
N GLN A 71 6.48 -5.88 -1.15
CA GLN A 71 7.37 -5.08 -2.02
C GLN A 71 6.60 -3.98 -2.76
N CYS A 72 5.33 -4.20 -3.10
CA CYS A 72 4.53 -3.28 -3.88
C CYS A 72 3.49 -2.47 -3.10
N GLY A 73 3.51 -2.54 -1.76
CA GLY A 73 2.61 -1.74 -0.93
C GLY A 73 1.18 -2.32 -0.86
N TYR A 74 1.07 -3.64 -0.80
CA TYR A 74 -0.19 -4.35 -0.60
C TYR A 74 -0.11 -5.24 0.66
N SER A 75 -1.22 -5.38 1.37
CA SER A 75 -1.43 -6.39 2.39
C SER A 75 -2.75 -7.12 2.12
N ILE A 76 -2.76 -8.44 2.34
CA ILE A 76 -3.97 -9.27 2.20
C ILE A 76 -4.16 -10.00 3.51
N ARG A 77 -5.34 -9.83 4.10
CA ARG A 77 -5.69 -10.42 5.39
C ARG A 77 -6.99 -11.19 5.29
N LEU A 78 -6.95 -12.46 5.68
CA LEU A 78 -8.16 -13.23 5.94
C LEU A 78 -8.67 -12.88 7.34
N LEU A 79 -9.94 -12.51 7.44
CA LEU A 79 -10.60 -12.14 8.69
C LEU A 79 -11.79 -13.09 8.94
N PRO A 80 -11.56 -14.36 9.33
CA PRO A 80 -12.64 -15.35 9.46
C PRO A 80 -13.72 -14.95 10.47
N LEU A 81 -13.34 -14.27 11.56
CA LEU A 81 -14.27 -13.79 12.58
C LEU A 81 -15.23 -12.70 12.05
N LEU A 82 -14.77 -11.93 11.06
CA LEU A 82 -15.56 -10.89 10.40
C LEU A 82 -16.15 -11.38 9.06
N GLY A 83 -15.90 -12.63 8.68
CA GLY A 83 -16.46 -13.26 7.49
C GLY A 83 -15.97 -12.73 6.15
N HIS A 84 -14.86 -11.98 6.09
CA HIS A 84 -14.34 -11.39 4.85
C HIS A 84 -12.82 -11.55 4.68
N VAL A 85 -12.35 -11.38 3.45
CA VAL A 85 -10.95 -11.09 3.12
C VAL A 85 -10.79 -9.59 2.90
N GLU A 86 -9.68 -9.01 3.34
CA GLU A 86 -9.37 -7.61 3.12
C GLU A 86 -8.04 -7.47 2.36
N LEU A 87 -8.05 -6.73 1.25
CA LEU A 87 -6.86 -6.22 0.58
C LEU A 87 -6.71 -4.73 0.92
N ARG A 88 -5.53 -4.34 1.40
CA ARG A 88 -5.14 -2.94 1.54
C ARG A 88 -4.05 -2.61 0.54
N ALA A 89 -4.13 -1.43 -0.04
CA ALA A 89 -3.15 -0.89 -0.96
C ALA A 89 -2.71 0.50 -0.51
N SER A 90 -1.39 0.70 -0.39
CA SER A 90 -0.83 2.05 -0.28
C SER A 90 -1.28 2.89 -1.48
N TYR A 91 -1.52 4.17 -1.25
CA TYR A 91 -1.69 5.16 -2.32
C TYR A 91 -0.46 5.23 -3.25
N PHE A 92 0.71 4.84 -2.75
CA PHE A 92 1.94 4.74 -3.51
C PHE A 92 2.28 3.32 -3.94
N SER A 93 1.31 2.40 -3.98
CA SER A 93 1.53 1.03 -4.44
C SER A 93 1.91 0.96 -5.93
N CYS A 94 2.62 -0.11 -6.34
CA CYS A 94 3.31 -0.19 -7.65
C CYS A 94 2.43 0.11 -8.88
N HIS A 95 1.16 -0.28 -8.85
CA HIS A 95 0.27 -0.24 -10.02
C HIS A 95 -0.81 0.83 -9.91
N THR A 96 -0.68 1.72 -8.92
CA THR A 96 -1.61 2.83 -8.77
C THR A 96 -1.24 3.93 -9.74
N ASP A 97 -2.20 4.35 -10.56
CA ASP A 97 -2.04 5.54 -11.38
C ASP A 97 -2.19 6.76 -10.46
N ASN A 98 -1.07 7.42 -10.16
CA ASN A 98 -0.99 8.60 -9.30
C ASN A 98 -0.86 9.86 -10.16
N LYS A 99 -1.74 10.83 -9.92
CA LYS A 99 -1.67 12.16 -10.51
C LYS A 99 -1.41 13.19 -9.40
N ASP A 100 -0.21 13.77 -9.43
CA ASP A 100 0.22 14.88 -8.57
C ASP A 100 0.11 14.62 -7.05
N ASP A 101 0.09 13.36 -6.62
CA ASP A 101 -0.22 12.94 -5.25
C ASP A 101 -1.62 13.43 -4.76
N GLU A 102 -2.53 13.78 -5.67
CA GLU A 102 -3.88 14.29 -5.35
C GLU A 102 -5.00 13.33 -5.76
N VAL A 103 -4.78 12.60 -6.87
CA VAL A 103 -5.77 11.68 -7.43
C VAL A 103 -5.10 10.35 -7.74
N PHE A 104 -5.65 9.28 -7.21
CA PHE A 104 -5.11 7.94 -7.30
C PHE A 104 -6.16 7.01 -7.88
N LEU A 105 -5.84 6.35 -8.99
CA LEU A 105 -6.70 5.37 -9.62
C LEU A 105 -6.13 3.97 -9.37
N PHE A 106 -6.92 3.18 -8.65
CA PHE A 106 -6.65 1.79 -8.36
C PHE A 106 -7.44 0.89 -9.32
N ASN A 107 -6.77 -0.10 -9.89
CA ASN A 107 -7.41 -1.13 -10.70
C ASN A 107 -6.91 -2.50 -10.25
N PHE A 108 -7.85 -3.40 -10.01
CA PHE A 108 -7.60 -4.76 -9.57
C PHE A 108 -8.51 -5.74 -10.32
N ASN A 109 -8.08 -6.99 -10.43
CA ASN A 109 -8.97 -8.11 -10.68
C ASN A 109 -9.11 -8.91 -9.38
N LEU A 110 -10.34 -9.31 -9.08
CA LEU A 110 -10.65 -10.32 -8.08
C LEU A 110 -11.05 -11.59 -8.80
N THR A 111 -10.32 -12.66 -8.56
CA THR A 111 -10.61 -13.98 -9.09
C THR A 111 -11.09 -14.87 -7.96
N VAL A 112 -12.30 -15.44 -8.12
CA VAL A 112 -12.93 -16.32 -7.15
C VAL A 112 -13.20 -17.69 -7.78
N THR A 113 -13.03 -18.74 -6.99
CA THR A 113 -13.30 -20.11 -7.44
C THR A 113 -14.56 -20.64 -6.76
N ARG A 114 -15.61 -20.91 -7.54
CA ARG A 114 -16.91 -21.42 -7.08
C ARG A 114 -17.33 -22.64 -7.88
N GLU A 115 -17.63 -23.73 -7.19
CA GLU A 115 -18.11 -24.99 -7.83
C GLU A 115 -17.18 -25.48 -8.98
N GLY A 116 -15.87 -25.23 -8.85
CA GLY A 116 -14.87 -25.58 -9.87
C GLY A 116 -14.84 -24.65 -11.09
N ARG A 117 -15.56 -23.53 -11.06
CA ARG A 117 -15.48 -22.44 -12.04
C ARG A 117 -14.74 -21.24 -11.45
N GLU A 118 -13.93 -20.62 -12.27
CA GLU A 118 -13.17 -19.43 -11.94
C GLU A 118 -13.84 -18.23 -12.60
N ASP A 119 -14.31 -17.29 -11.79
CA ASP A 119 -14.89 -16.04 -12.25
C ASP A 119 -13.97 -14.89 -11.84
N SER A 120 -13.69 -13.98 -12.78
CA SER A 120 -12.85 -12.80 -12.55
C SER A 120 -13.66 -11.52 -12.67
N TYR A 121 -13.48 -10.62 -11.69
CA TYR A 121 -14.22 -9.37 -11.54
C TYR A 121 -13.25 -8.21 -11.56
N ALA A 122 -13.44 -7.29 -12.51
CA ALA A 122 -12.68 -6.05 -12.56
C ALA A 122 -13.18 -5.07 -11.49
N LEU A 123 -12.27 -4.64 -10.62
CA LEU A 123 -12.52 -3.72 -9.52
C LEU A 123 -11.71 -2.45 -9.76
N ASN A 124 -12.35 -1.29 -9.74
CA ASN A 124 -11.64 -0.02 -9.81
C ASN A 124 -12.20 0.98 -8.81
N LYS A 125 -11.33 1.88 -8.35
CA LYS A 125 -11.73 3.02 -7.53
C LYS A 125 -10.76 4.17 -7.73
N THR A 126 -11.31 5.37 -7.80
CA THR A 126 -10.54 6.61 -7.73
C THR A 126 -10.62 7.17 -6.32
N CYS A 127 -9.47 7.49 -5.74
CA CYS A 127 -9.34 8.06 -4.40
C CYS A 127 -8.66 9.43 -4.47
N SER A 128 -9.13 10.34 -3.63
CA SER A 128 -8.48 11.62 -3.37
C SER A 128 -8.33 11.77 -1.86
N PRO A 129 -7.10 11.78 -1.32
CA PRO A 129 -6.88 11.96 0.11
C PRO A 129 -7.57 13.22 0.63
N SER A 130 -8.21 13.13 1.80
CA SER A 130 -8.92 14.26 2.42
C SER A 130 -7.98 15.27 3.08
N LEU A 131 -6.76 14.83 3.41
CA LEU A 131 -5.71 15.65 4.03
C LEU A 131 -4.50 15.74 3.10
N PRO A 132 -3.80 16.90 3.05
CA PRO A 132 -2.57 17.02 2.29
C PRO A 132 -1.49 16.10 2.87
N TRP A 133 -0.60 15.64 2.00
CA TRP A 133 0.53 14.83 2.41
C TRP A 133 1.55 15.61 3.22
N SER A 134 2.02 15.03 4.33
CA SER A 134 3.12 15.61 5.10
C SER A 134 4.44 15.51 4.31
N PRO A 135 5.44 16.38 4.58
CA PRO A 135 6.74 16.32 3.91
C PRO A 135 7.45 14.96 4.05
N ARG A 136 7.24 14.27 5.18
CA ARG A 136 7.60 12.87 5.39
C ARG A 136 6.40 12.15 6.00
N GLU A 137 6.05 10.99 5.47
CA GLU A 137 5.05 10.10 6.06
C GLU A 137 5.59 8.69 6.15
N ILE A 138 5.22 7.99 7.21
CA ILE A 138 5.62 6.62 7.47
C ILE A 138 4.38 5.79 7.70
N THR A 139 4.35 4.63 7.07
CA THR A 139 3.27 3.66 7.18
C THR A 139 3.86 2.34 7.67
N CYS A 140 3.39 1.92 8.84
CA CYS A 140 3.66 0.61 9.41
C CYS A 140 2.46 -0.28 9.09
N GLU A 141 2.52 -1.00 7.97
CA GLU A 141 1.53 -2.01 7.61
C GLU A 141 1.90 -3.34 8.27
N GLU A 142 1.01 -4.34 8.27
CA GLU A 142 1.25 -5.64 8.90
C GLU A 142 2.44 -6.41 8.31
N ASN A 143 2.71 -6.24 7.00
CA ASN A 143 3.73 -7.01 6.28
C ASN A 143 4.89 -6.16 5.71
N TYR A 144 4.82 -4.84 5.77
CA TYR A 144 5.90 -3.94 5.33
C TYR A 144 5.94 -2.62 6.10
N MET A 145 7.08 -1.95 6.01
CA MET A 145 7.28 -0.56 6.39
C MET A 145 7.44 0.27 5.12
N GLU A 146 6.77 1.42 5.05
CA GLU A 146 6.87 2.39 3.96
C GLU A 146 7.21 3.76 4.51
N VAL A 147 8.13 4.47 3.86
CA VAL A 147 8.39 5.89 4.09
C VAL A 147 8.29 6.62 2.77
N SER A 148 7.52 7.70 2.77
CA SER A 148 7.42 8.63 1.65
C SER A 148 7.94 10.00 2.06
N VAL A 149 8.84 10.56 1.26
CA VAL A 149 9.43 11.88 1.48
C VAL A 149 9.17 12.75 0.26
N ARG A 150 8.70 13.97 0.49
CA ARG A 150 8.52 14.97 -0.55
C ARG A 150 9.85 15.27 -1.22
N SER A 151 9.88 15.10 -2.54
CA SER A 151 11.02 15.49 -3.36
C SER A 151 10.87 16.98 -3.70
N GLU A 152 11.73 17.82 -3.13
CA GLU A 152 11.90 19.20 -3.64
C GLU A 152 12.76 19.24 -4.92
N VAL A 153 13.40 18.11 -5.24
CA VAL A 153 14.12 17.94 -6.50
C VAL A 153 13.08 17.68 -7.57
N ALA A 154 12.86 18.67 -8.44
CA ALA A 154 12.20 18.45 -9.73
C ALA A 154 13.09 17.48 -10.53
N CYS A 155 12.91 16.18 -10.32
CA CYS A 155 13.33 15.19 -11.28
C CYS A 155 12.63 15.58 -12.59
N PRO A 156 13.34 15.80 -13.71
CA PRO A 156 12.70 16.21 -14.94
C PRO A 156 11.70 15.12 -15.34
N ALA A 157 10.42 15.39 -15.08
CA ALA A 157 9.33 14.49 -15.37
C ALA A 157 9.32 14.25 -16.88
N ARG A 158 9.66 13.02 -17.26
CA ARG A 158 9.32 12.50 -18.57
C ARG A 158 8.37 11.36 -18.31
N THR A 159 7.10 11.61 -18.61
CA THR A 159 6.02 10.62 -18.78
C THR A 159 6.57 9.34 -19.39
N VAL A 160 6.72 8.27 -18.59
CA VAL A 160 6.49 6.86 -18.97
C VAL A 160 6.50 6.07 -17.65
N LYS A 161 5.34 5.47 -17.40
CA LYS A 161 5.02 4.39 -16.47
C LYS A 161 6.15 3.34 -16.46
N ASP A 162 6.62 3.00 -15.26
CA ASP A 162 7.48 1.84 -15.00
C ASP A 162 8.75 1.73 -15.87
N ASP A 163 9.83 2.43 -15.51
CA ASP A 163 11.16 1.80 -15.45
C ASP A 163 12.26 2.77 -14.99
N TRP A 164 12.78 2.58 -13.77
CA TRP A 164 14.11 3.14 -13.42
C TRP A 164 15.23 2.49 -14.27
N SER A 165 14.95 1.41 -15.01
CA SER A 165 15.91 0.83 -15.97
C SER A 165 15.96 1.56 -17.33
N SER A 166 15.04 2.50 -17.59
CA SER A 166 14.90 3.15 -18.91
C SER A 166 15.33 4.63 -18.98
N LEU A 167 16.00 5.15 -17.94
CA LEU A 167 16.61 6.49 -17.96
C LEU A 167 17.82 6.54 -18.92
N LYS A 168 17.56 6.69 -20.22
CA LYS A 168 18.54 7.20 -21.19
C LYS A 168 18.23 8.68 -21.50
N PRO A 169 19.02 9.64 -20.99
CA PRO A 169 19.02 10.98 -21.54
C PRO A 169 19.71 10.97 -22.90
N ALA A 170 19.02 11.46 -23.93
CA ALA A 170 19.69 11.93 -25.12
C ALA A 170 20.60 13.10 -24.71
N HIS A 171 21.90 12.83 -24.71
CA HIS A 171 23.00 13.79 -24.50
C HIS A 171 23.36 14.14 -23.04
N SER A 172 23.67 13.12 -22.21
CA SER A 172 24.73 13.27 -21.21
C SER A 172 25.29 11.89 -20.83
N SER A 173 26.62 11.78 -20.84
CA SER A 173 27.35 10.61 -20.39
C SER A 173 27.30 10.46 -18.86
N THR A 174 26.24 9.84 -18.33
CA THR A 174 26.22 9.14 -17.02
C THR A 174 24.81 8.57 -16.79
N THR A 175 24.70 7.26 -16.68
CA THR A 175 23.60 6.60 -15.97
C THR A 175 23.47 7.26 -14.59
N SER A 176 22.26 7.56 -14.11
CA SER A 176 22.12 8.17 -12.79
C SER A 176 22.55 7.17 -11.70
N ASP A 177 23.75 7.36 -11.16
CA ASP A 177 24.44 6.51 -10.15
C ASP A 177 23.78 6.56 -8.76
N TRP A 178 22.46 6.42 -8.68
CA TRP A 178 21.77 6.33 -7.39
C TRP A 178 22.14 5.01 -6.71
N GLN A 179 22.58 5.13 -5.46
CA GLN A 179 22.98 4.03 -4.61
C GLN A 179 22.26 4.17 -3.27
N VAL A 180 22.07 3.04 -2.60
CA VAL A 180 21.56 3.01 -1.22
C VAL A 180 22.63 2.46 -0.31
N THR A 181 22.77 3.06 0.87
CA THR A 181 23.50 2.49 1.99
C THR A 181 22.55 2.36 3.17
N PHE A 182 22.80 1.37 4.02
CA PHE A 182 22.00 1.10 5.21
C PHE A 182 22.85 1.33 6.45
N GLN A 183 22.25 1.78 7.53
CA GLN A 183 22.88 1.83 8.85
C GLN A 183 22.23 0.79 9.77
N ARG A 184 23.04 0.00 10.46
CA ARG A 184 22.59 -1.01 11.42
C ARG A 184 23.42 -0.89 12.69
N ASN A 185 22.78 -0.69 13.85
CA ASN A 185 23.47 -0.48 15.13
C ASN A 185 24.59 0.58 15.04
N GLU A 186 24.27 1.73 14.45
CA GLU A 186 25.20 2.83 14.19
C GLU A 186 26.33 2.54 13.17
N GLU A 187 26.47 1.30 12.68
CA GLU A 187 27.44 0.93 11.66
C GLU A 187 26.89 1.15 10.24
N GLN A 188 27.63 1.88 9.41
CA GLN A 188 27.28 2.10 8.01
C GLN A 188 27.69 0.89 7.17
N LEU A 189 26.74 0.26 6.50
CA LEU A 189 26.98 -0.87 5.60
C LEU A 189 27.47 -0.39 4.23
N PRO A 190 28.23 -1.22 3.48
CA PRO A 190 28.67 -0.87 2.14
C PRO A 190 27.49 -0.48 1.23
N PRO A 191 27.61 0.59 0.43
CA PRO A 191 26.56 0.98 -0.49
C PRO A 191 26.36 -0.09 -1.57
N MET A 192 25.13 -0.18 -2.07
CA MET A 192 24.77 -1.07 -3.16
C MET A 192 23.92 -0.35 -4.21
N ALA A 193 23.95 -0.87 -5.44
CA ALA A 193 23.08 -0.40 -6.50
C ALA A 193 21.61 -0.70 -6.16
N LEU A 194 20.70 0.18 -6.59
CA LEU A 194 19.26 -0.01 -6.38
C LEU A 194 18.73 -1.31 -6.98
N SER A 195 19.32 -1.76 -8.09
CA SER A 195 18.98 -3.06 -8.70
C SER A 195 19.28 -4.24 -7.76
N ASP A 196 20.36 -4.16 -6.99
CA ASP A 196 20.74 -5.23 -6.07
C ASP A 196 19.95 -5.14 -4.77
N ALA A 197 19.63 -3.92 -4.31
CA ALA A 197 18.68 -3.73 -3.21
C ALA A 197 17.29 -4.30 -3.55
N ARG A 198 16.79 -4.11 -4.78
CA ARG A 198 15.54 -4.71 -5.26
C ARG A 198 15.54 -6.23 -5.24
N LYS A 199 16.65 -6.86 -5.64
CA LYS A 199 16.80 -8.33 -5.55
C LYS A 199 16.78 -8.84 -4.11
N LYS A 200 17.17 -8.02 -3.14
CA LYS A 200 17.06 -8.31 -1.70
C LYS A 200 15.66 -8.01 -1.12
N GLY A 201 14.77 -7.41 -1.91
CA GLY A 201 13.39 -7.11 -1.50
C GLY A 201 13.16 -5.70 -0.97
N TYR A 202 14.11 -4.79 -1.19
CA TYR A 202 13.92 -3.36 -0.96
C TYR A 202 13.29 -2.69 -2.18
N ALA A 203 12.19 -1.96 -1.99
CA ALA A 203 11.52 -1.25 -3.05
C ALA A 203 11.76 0.26 -2.96
N PHE A 204 12.03 0.87 -4.10
CA PHE A 204 12.23 2.32 -4.26
C PHE A 204 11.37 2.78 -5.42
N GLY A 205 10.46 3.72 -5.14
CA GLY A 205 9.56 4.35 -6.10
C GLY A 205 9.75 5.86 -6.11
N LEU A 206 9.53 6.48 -7.26
CA LEU A 206 9.51 7.93 -7.44
C LEU A 206 8.17 8.29 -8.07
N THR A 207 7.40 9.13 -7.40
CA THR A 207 6.21 9.78 -7.96
C THR A 207 6.58 11.17 -8.48
N ASP A 208 5.61 11.90 -9.04
CA ASP A 208 5.83 13.29 -9.48
C ASP A 208 6.28 14.22 -8.34
N GLY A 209 5.92 13.91 -7.09
CA GLY A 209 6.21 14.74 -5.92
C GLY A 209 7.01 14.07 -4.80
N ARG A 210 7.20 12.74 -4.80
CA ARG A 210 7.71 11.99 -3.63
C ARG A 210 8.63 10.84 -3.99
N LEU A 211 9.61 10.62 -3.13
CA LEU A 211 10.40 9.39 -3.08
C LEU A 211 9.77 8.45 -2.05
N VAL A 212 9.58 7.19 -2.43
CA VAL A 212 8.97 6.15 -1.59
C VAL A 212 9.97 5.01 -1.41
N PHE A 213 10.23 4.63 -0.16
CA PHE A 213 11.01 3.46 0.20
C PHE A 213 10.14 2.46 0.95
N ARG A 214 10.27 1.19 0.59
CA ARG A 214 9.51 0.07 1.15
C ARG A 214 10.42 -1.08 1.49
N THR A 215 10.14 -1.72 2.61
CA THR A 215 10.82 -2.93 3.04
C THR A 215 9.89 -3.86 3.82
N LEU A 216 10.12 -5.16 3.70
CA LEU A 216 9.51 -6.13 4.61
C LEU A 216 10.14 -6.02 6.00
N TYR A 217 9.42 -6.48 7.01
CA TYR A 217 9.99 -6.74 8.34
C TYR A 217 10.97 -7.93 8.29
N GLY A 218 11.90 -7.95 9.25
CA GLY A 218 12.90 -9.01 9.42
C GLY A 218 14.02 -9.02 8.38
N GLN A 219 14.28 -7.89 7.71
CA GLN A 219 15.32 -7.79 6.70
C GLN A 219 16.74 -7.75 7.32
N PRO A 220 17.79 -8.24 6.62
CA PRO A 220 19.15 -8.31 7.18
C PRO A 220 19.77 -6.96 7.56
N GLU A 221 19.36 -5.90 6.86
CA GLU A 221 19.82 -4.53 7.09
C GLU A 221 18.89 -3.74 8.03
N SER A 222 17.80 -4.34 8.54
CA SER A 222 17.03 -3.80 9.68
C SER A 222 17.57 -4.35 11.01
N PHE A 223 17.17 -3.72 12.12
CA PHE A 223 17.43 -4.24 13.44
C PHE A 223 16.27 -3.97 14.38
N SER A 224 16.05 -4.90 15.32
CA SER A 224 15.07 -4.74 16.39
C SER A 224 15.74 -4.13 17.61
N THR A 225 15.12 -3.10 18.17
CA THR A 225 15.55 -2.44 19.40
C THR A 225 14.35 -2.14 20.30
N GLU A 226 14.60 -1.81 21.55
CA GLU A 226 13.56 -1.40 22.49
C GLU A 226 13.63 0.11 22.72
N VAL A 227 12.53 0.80 22.45
CA VAL A 227 12.39 2.24 22.70
C VAL A 227 11.30 2.43 23.73
N ASN A 228 11.66 2.94 24.91
CA ASN A 228 10.73 3.16 26.02
C ASN A 228 9.89 1.92 26.40
N GLY A 229 10.48 0.72 26.38
CA GLY A 229 9.77 -0.53 26.68
C GLY A 229 8.95 -1.10 25.53
N VAL A 230 8.96 -0.46 24.35
CA VAL A 230 8.25 -0.94 23.15
C VAL A 230 9.26 -1.53 22.17
N PRO A 231 9.09 -2.79 21.72
CA PRO A 231 9.92 -3.35 20.68
C PRO A 231 9.59 -2.69 19.33
N VAL A 232 10.64 -2.28 18.63
CA VAL A 232 10.58 -1.58 17.35
C VAL A 232 11.54 -2.24 16.38
N GLU A 233 11.12 -2.40 15.14
CA GLU A 233 12.03 -2.69 14.04
C GLU A 233 12.36 -1.39 13.31
N GLU A 234 13.64 -1.09 13.20
CA GLU A 234 14.17 0.10 12.53
C GLU A 234 14.97 -0.29 11.29
N VAL A 235 14.79 0.48 10.23
CA VAL A 235 15.62 0.47 9.03
C VAL A 235 16.05 1.90 8.71
N HIS A 236 17.36 2.09 8.59
CA HIS A 236 17.94 3.37 8.22
C HIS A 236 18.55 3.24 6.83
N ALA A 237 17.76 3.58 5.81
CA ALA A 237 18.23 3.65 4.43
C ALA A 237 18.59 5.09 4.06
N THR A 238 19.76 5.30 3.47
CA THR A 238 20.14 6.57 2.86
C THR A 238 20.33 6.38 1.37
N LEU A 239 19.48 7.05 0.59
CA LEU A 239 19.60 7.09 -0.86
C LEU A 239 20.51 8.25 -1.25
N PHE A 240 21.51 8.02 -2.10
CA PHE A 240 22.40 9.08 -2.53
C PHE A 240 22.83 8.98 -3.98
N SER A 241 23.15 10.13 -4.57
CA SER A 241 23.69 10.24 -5.93
C SER A 241 24.69 11.38 -6.02
N ARG A 242 25.82 11.12 -6.67
CA ARG A 242 26.85 12.12 -6.91
C ARG A 242 26.58 12.86 -8.21
N GLN A 243 26.26 14.14 -8.11
CA GLN A 243 26.11 15.05 -9.24
C GLN A 243 27.35 15.95 -9.35
N SER A 244 28.37 15.46 -10.06
CA SER A 244 29.65 16.15 -10.25
C SER A 244 30.34 16.47 -8.91
N TRP A 245 30.22 17.71 -8.44
CA TRP A 245 30.80 18.24 -7.20
C TRP A 245 29.85 18.20 -6.00
N VAL A 246 28.56 17.94 -6.22
CA VAL A 246 27.53 17.84 -5.18
C VAL A 246 27.14 16.39 -4.98
N VAL A 247 26.86 15.98 -3.74
CA VAL A 247 26.23 14.70 -3.42
C VAL A 247 24.84 14.98 -2.88
N LEU A 248 23.81 14.45 -3.55
CA LEU A 248 22.45 14.44 -3.04
C LEU A 248 22.29 13.24 -2.13
N MET A 249 21.72 13.45 -0.94
CA MET A 249 21.42 12.40 0.03
C MET A 249 20.00 12.60 0.53
N VAL A 250 19.23 11.51 0.56
CA VAL A 250 17.88 11.48 1.10
C VAL A 250 17.82 10.40 2.15
N ASP A 251 17.53 10.84 3.37
CA ASP A 251 17.31 9.95 4.49
C ASP A 251 15.90 9.33 4.40
N LEU A 252 15.83 8.01 4.52
CA LEU A 252 14.63 7.18 4.45
C LEU A 252 14.53 6.28 5.70
N VAL A 253 14.92 6.81 6.86
CA VAL A 253 14.70 6.14 8.16
C VAL A 253 13.22 5.90 8.41
N THR A 254 12.89 4.67 8.77
CA THR A 254 11.61 4.27 9.35
C THR A 254 11.83 3.25 10.46
N ALA A 255 10.91 3.25 11.41
CA ALA A 255 10.89 2.48 12.63
C ALA A 255 9.43 2.18 13.01
N CYS A 256 9.06 0.91 13.03
CA CYS A 256 7.70 0.48 13.27
C CYS A 256 7.63 -0.40 14.52
N SER A 257 6.64 -0.13 15.37
CA SER A 257 6.42 -0.99 16.54
C SER A 257 6.05 -2.39 16.07
N ILE A 258 6.74 -3.39 16.60
CA ILE A 258 6.43 -4.81 16.41
C ILE A 258 5.70 -5.38 17.64
N TYR A 259 5.10 -4.51 18.44
CA TYR A 259 4.34 -4.88 19.62
C TYR A 259 2.96 -5.40 19.22
N GLU A 260 2.70 -6.69 19.43
CA GLU A 260 1.43 -7.35 19.08
C GLU A 260 0.23 -6.84 19.89
N GLY A 261 0.50 -6.09 20.96
CA GLY A 261 -0.50 -5.60 21.89
C GLY A 261 -0.52 -6.41 23.18
N SER A 262 -1.29 -5.93 24.15
CA SER A 262 -1.56 -6.60 25.41
C SER A 262 -3.02 -6.48 25.78
N TYR A 263 -3.51 -7.42 26.57
CA TYR A 263 -4.78 -7.28 27.26
C TYR A 263 -4.54 -6.76 28.67
N ASP A 264 -5.19 -5.66 29.04
CA ASP A 264 -5.15 -5.12 30.40
C ASP A 264 -6.54 -4.65 30.81
N SER A 265 -7.06 -5.23 31.89
CA SER A 265 -8.23 -4.72 32.61
C SER A 265 -9.47 -4.43 31.74
N GLY A 266 -9.74 -5.28 30.73
CA GLY A 266 -10.88 -5.11 29.82
C GLY A 266 -10.58 -4.34 28.53
N TYR A 267 -9.34 -3.90 28.35
CA TYR A 267 -8.86 -3.17 27.18
C TYR A 267 -7.85 -3.98 26.39
N MET A 268 -7.96 -3.90 25.07
CA MET A 268 -6.88 -4.24 24.15
C MET A 268 -5.99 -3.01 24.00
N VAL A 269 -4.70 -3.17 24.26
CA VAL A 269 -3.73 -2.07 24.38
C VAL A 269 -2.61 -2.24 23.37
N TRP A 270 -2.39 -1.23 22.55
CA TRP A 270 -1.25 -1.11 21.65
C TRP A 270 -0.38 0.09 22.04
N ARG A 271 0.92 -0.02 21.76
CA ARG A 271 1.92 1.00 22.08
C ARG A 271 2.84 1.18 20.89
N THR A 272 3.14 2.43 20.56
CA THR A 272 4.14 2.78 19.54
C THR A 272 4.95 3.99 20.00
N PRO A 273 6.28 4.00 19.88
CA PRO A 273 7.08 5.13 20.29
C PRO A 273 6.94 6.30 19.30
N GLU A 274 7.12 7.52 19.79
CA GLU A 274 7.18 8.71 18.93
C GLU A 274 8.53 8.86 18.21
N VAL A 275 9.57 8.15 18.64
CA VAL A 275 10.93 8.25 18.08
C VAL A 275 11.07 7.21 16.96
N PRO A 276 11.78 7.52 15.85
CA PRO A 276 12.59 8.71 15.56
C PRO A 276 11.83 9.98 15.13
N TYR A 277 10.52 10.04 15.28
CA TYR A 277 9.61 11.02 14.65
C TYR A 277 9.29 12.25 15.51
N ARG A 278 10.18 12.65 16.42
CA ARG A 278 9.91 13.78 17.32
C ARG A 278 9.80 15.09 16.52
N SER A 279 8.58 15.58 16.34
CA SER A 279 8.31 16.90 15.80
C SER A 279 8.73 17.98 16.81
N LEU A 280 9.40 19.03 16.33
CA LEU A 280 9.75 20.21 17.13
C LEU A 280 8.52 20.96 17.68
N HIS A 281 7.34 20.73 17.09
CA HIS A 281 6.09 21.43 17.42
C HIS A 281 5.14 20.61 18.33
N GLY A 282 5.63 19.51 18.89
CA GLY A 282 4.81 18.56 19.65
C GLY A 282 4.05 17.59 18.73
N THR A 283 3.56 16.51 19.33
CA THR A 283 2.83 15.45 18.62
C THR A 283 1.35 15.70 18.72
N GLN A 284 0.70 15.96 17.59
CA GLN A 284 -0.77 15.90 17.50
C GLN A 284 -1.18 14.47 17.21
N LEU A 285 -2.03 13.90 18.06
CA LEU A 285 -2.49 12.54 17.93
C LEU A 285 -3.92 12.53 17.39
N ASN A 286 -4.12 11.90 16.24
CA ASN A 286 -5.44 11.64 15.66
C ASN A 286 -5.62 10.13 15.55
N ILE A 287 -6.84 9.64 15.73
CA ILE A 287 -7.13 8.20 15.62
C ILE A 287 -8.21 7.99 14.59
N GLY A 288 -8.01 6.97 13.75
CA GLY A 288 -9.05 6.47 12.87
C GLY A 288 -9.80 5.29 13.49
N LEU A 289 -11.12 5.35 13.58
CA LEU A 289 -11.98 4.22 13.97
C LEU A 289 -12.80 3.77 12.79
N ASN A 290 -12.78 2.46 12.51
CA ASN A 290 -13.35 1.93 11.28
C ASN A 290 -12.94 2.76 10.06
N GLY A 291 -11.65 3.15 10.02
CA GLY A 291 -10.99 3.93 8.96
C GLY A 291 -11.39 5.41 8.82
N GLU A 292 -12.25 5.96 9.69
CA GLU A 292 -12.57 7.38 9.73
C GLU A 292 -11.82 8.08 10.87
N LEU A 293 -11.20 9.23 10.61
CA LEU A 293 -10.56 10.04 11.66
C LEU A 293 -11.60 10.55 12.66
N VAL A 294 -11.39 10.20 13.92
CA VAL A 294 -12.23 10.57 15.05
C VAL A 294 -11.48 11.57 15.92
N ALA A 295 -12.13 12.69 16.22
CA ALA A 295 -11.60 13.68 17.14
C ALA A 295 -11.46 13.06 18.55
N GLN A 296 -10.40 13.42 19.28
CA GLN A 296 -10.10 12.85 20.59
C GLN A 296 -11.30 12.84 21.57
N PRO A 297 -12.11 13.91 21.71
CA PRO A 297 -13.27 13.88 22.60
C PRO A 297 -14.32 12.81 22.24
N VAL A 298 -14.48 12.51 20.94
CA VAL A 298 -15.42 11.49 20.45
C VAL A 298 -14.85 10.09 20.71
N ALA A 299 -13.54 9.91 20.61
CA ALA A 299 -12.89 8.66 20.98
C ALA A 299 -13.02 8.41 22.50
N GLU A 300 -12.85 9.44 23.32
CA GLU A 300 -13.02 9.37 24.78
C GLU A 300 -14.47 9.07 25.19
N ASP A 301 -15.48 9.63 24.49
CA ASP A 301 -16.90 9.30 24.70
C ASP A 301 -17.22 7.82 24.40
N ARG A 302 -16.50 7.23 23.44
CA ARG A 302 -16.54 5.78 23.15
C ARG A 302 -15.65 4.95 24.08
N HIS A 303 -15.14 5.56 25.15
CA HIS A 303 -14.26 4.95 26.15
C HIS A 303 -12.89 4.52 25.62
N PHE A 304 -12.40 5.12 24.54
CA PHE A 304 -11.08 4.79 24.03
C PHE A 304 -10.06 5.62 24.79
N VAL A 305 -8.98 4.98 25.23
CA VAL A 305 -7.90 5.67 25.95
C VAL A 305 -6.75 5.89 25.00
N VAL A 306 -6.42 7.16 24.84
CA VAL A 306 -5.46 7.59 23.85
C VAL A 306 -4.61 8.67 24.47
N GLY A 307 -3.30 8.44 24.47
CA GLY A 307 -2.40 9.46 24.96
C GLY A 307 -0.97 9.16 24.64
N ASN A 308 -0.16 10.18 24.88
CA ASN A 308 1.27 10.03 24.95
C ASN A 308 1.70 9.87 26.42
N ILE A 309 2.39 8.78 26.73
CA ILE A 309 3.01 8.54 28.03
C ILE A 309 4.52 8.37 27.78
N ASN A 310 5.33 9.31 28.26
CA ASN A 310 6.80 9.27 28.15
C ASN A 310 7.33 9.09 26.71
N SER A 311 6.79 9.82 25.72
CA SER A 311 7.14 9.68 24.30
C SER A 311 6.71 8.33 23.68
N THR A 312 5.74 7.66 24.29
CA THR A 312 5.08 6.46 23.75
C THR A 312 3.60 6.74 23.58
N VAL A 313 3.12 6.63 22.35
CA VAL A 313 1.70 6.67 22.04
C VAL A 313 1.07 5.35 22.49
N GLN A 314 0.07 5.43 23.34
CA GLN A 314 -0.75 4.29 23.76
C GLN A 314 -2.16 4.45 23.22
N ILE A 315 -2.68 3.38 22.62
CA ILE A 315 -4.08 3.25 22.18
C ILE A 315 -4.68 2.10 22.96
N SER A 316 -5.81 2.31 23.61
CA SER A 316 -6.54 1.28 24.34
C SER A 316 -8.01 1.28 23.95
N VAL A 317 -8.49 0.13 23.50
CA VAL A 317 -9.87 -0.07 23.02
C VAL A 317 -10.56 -1.06 23.96
N PRO A 318 -11.72 -0.72 24.54
CA PRO A 318 -12.46 -1.64 25.40
C PRO A 318 -13.05 -2.79 24.59
N LEU A 319 -13.14 -3.98 25.18
CA LEU A 319 -13.77 -5.14 24.53
C LEU A 319 -15.27 -4.93 24.21
N THR A 320 -15.91 -3.98 24.90
CA THR A 320 -17.32 -3.62 24.68
C THR A 320 -17.51 -2.53 23.63
N ALA A 321 -16.45 -2.15 22.91
CA ALA A 321 -16.55 -1.20 21.81
C ALA A 321 -17.38 -1.81 20.67
N GLU A 322 -18.51 -1.18 20.33
CA GLU A 322 -19.27 -1.40 19.09
C GLU A 322 -18.89 -0.37 18.02
#